data_AF-A0A538U383-F1
#
_entry.id   AF-A0A538U383-F1
#
_cell.length_a   1.000
_cell.length_b   1.000
_cell.length_c   1.000
_cell.angle_alpha   90.00
_cell.angle_beta   90.00
_cell.angle_gamma   90.00
#
_symmetry.space_group_name_H-M   'P 1'
#
loop_
_entity.id
_entity.type
_entity.pdbx_description
1 polymer ?
#
loop_
_entity_poly.entity_id
_entity_poly.type
_entity_poly.pdbx_seq_one_letter_code
_entity_poly.pdbx_strand_id
1 'polypeptide(L)' 'MRRVLAVAFVALLCAGCGAGSPSASRTPLTERQRDSVIATEKNLPGSSVVGRAMTLSDREAARAKATNASVDSLFH' A
#
# COMPACT_ATOMS: atom_id res chain seq x y z
N MET A 1 -41.37 19.51 3.08
CA MET A 1 -40.08 19.55 3.81
C MET A 1 -39.55 18.14 4.14
N ARG A 2 -40.16 17.36 5.06
CA ARG A 2 -39.64 16.02 5.48
C ARG A 2 -39.48 15.00 4.34
N ARG A 3 -40.42 14.97 3.38
CA ARG A 3 -40.35 14.05 2.22
C ARG A 3 -39.22 14.40 1.25
N VAL A 4 -38.93 15.68 1.07
CA VAL A 4 -37.83 16.16 0.21
C VAL A 4 -36.48 15.79 0.83
N LEU A 5 -36.37 15.90 2.15
CA LEU A 5 -35.17 15.53 2.91
C LEU A 5 -34.88 14.02 2.82
N ALA A 6 -35.92 13.18 2.86
CA ALA A 6 -35.78 11.74 2.71
C ALA A 6 -35.29 11.34 1.31
N VAL A 7 -35.81 11.98 0.26
CA VAL A 7 -35.39 11.74 -1.13
C VAL A 7 -33.94 12.17 -1.35
N ALA A 8 -33.53 13.31 -0.78
CA ALA A 8 -32.15 13.78 -0.84
C ALA A 8 -31.17 12.81 -0.15
N PHE A 9 -31.55 12.23 0.99
CA PHE A 9 -30.74 11.22 1.69
C PHE A 9 -30.57 9.93 0.88
N VAL A 10 -31.64 9.45 0.25
CA VAL A 10 -31.59 8.25 -0.61
C VAL A 10 -30.73 8.49 -1.85
N ALA A 11 -30.84 9.67 -2.47
CA ALA A 11 -30.00 10.04 -3.60
C ALA A 11 -28.50 10.11 -3.22
N LEU A 12 -28.18 10.63 -2.03
CA LEU A 12 -26.81 10.69 -1.51
C LEU A 12 -26.22 9.29 -1.26
N LEU A 13 -27.02 8.36 -0.71
CA LEU A 13 -26.62 6.97 -0.49
C LEU A 13 -26.37 6.23 -1.82
N CYS A 14 -27.18 6.49 -2.85
CA CYS A 14 -26.99 5.90 -4.17
C CYS A 14 -25.77 6.47 -4.91
N ALA A 15 -25.43 7.76 -4.70
CA ALA A 15 -24.27 8.39 -5.33
C ALA A 15 -22.93 7.79 -4.84
N GLY A 16 -22.88 7.28 -3.60
CA GLY A 16 -21.69 6.63 -3.05
C GLY A 16 -21.41 5.21 -3.59
N CYS A 17 -22.40 4.57 -4.23
CA CYS A 17 -22.27 3.19 -4.72
C CYS A 17 -21.87 3.11 -6.20
N GLY A 18 -21.90 4.23 -6.94
CA GLY A 18 -21.57 4.28 -8.38
C GLY A 18 -20.28 5.02 -8.72
N ALA A 19 -19.68 5.75 -7.79
CA ALA A 19 -18.41 6.44 -7.99
C ALA A 19 -17.25 5.44 -7.84
N GLY A 20 -17.16 4.49 -8.77
CA GLY A 20 -15.93 3.75 -9.00
C GLY A 20 -14.82 4.77 -9.22
N SER A 21 -13.85 4.79 -8.30
CA SER A 21 -12.66 5.62 -8.44
C SER A 21 -12.14 5.48 -9.87
N PRO A 22 -11.78 6.58 -10.58
CA PRO A 22 -11.16 6.45 -11.88
C PRO A 22 -10.01 5.48 -11.68
N SER A 23 -10.09 4.32 -12.36
CA SER A 23 -9.09 3.28 -12.26
C SER A 23 -7.81 3.92 -12.77
N ALA A 24 -7.04 4.51 -11.87
CA ALA A 24 -5.73 5.05 -12.13
C ALA A 24 -5.03 3.95 -12.90
N SER A 25 -4.63 4.27 -14.14
CA SER A 25 -3.85 3.43 -15.03
C SER A 25 -3.02 2.50 -14.15
N ARG A 26 -3.41 1.22 -14.05
CA ARG A 26 -2.73 0.24 -13.20
C ARG A 26 -1.40 0.00 -13.87
N THR A 27 -0.44 0.88 -13.61
CA THR A 27 0.96 0.64 -13.88
C THR A 27 1.24 -0.72 -13.26
N PRO A 28 1.74 -1.70 -14.03
CA PRO A 28 2.01 -3.02 -13.51
C PRO A 28 2.91 -2.85 -12.28
N LEU A 29 2.38 -3.25 -11.12
CA LEU A 29 3.11 -3.15 -9.86
C LEU A 29 4.38 -3.99 -10.01
N THR A 30 5.52 -3.37 -9.71
CA THR A 30 6.78 -4.11 -9.57
C THR A 30 6.63 -5.16 -8.45
N GLU A 31 7.43 -6.21 -8.49
CA GLU A 31 7.37 -7.32 -7.54
C GLU A 31 7.38 -6.82 -6.09
N ARG A 32 8.24 -5.84 -5.79
CA ARG A 32 8.34 -5.22 -4.46
C ARG A 32 7.09 -4.43 -4.05
N GLN A 33 6.40 -3.79 -5.00
CA GLN A 33 5.15 -3.10 -4.73
C GLN A 33 4.00 -4.08 -4.48
N ARG A 34 3.96 -5.22 -5.18
CA ARG A 34 2.97 -6.27 -4.92
C ARG A 34 3.13 -6.85 -3.51
N ASP A 35 4.36 -7.15 -3.11
CA ASP A 35 4.63 -7.69 -1.77
C ASP A 35 4.27 -6.70 -0.66
N SER A 36 4.49 -5.40 -0.88
CA SER A 36 4.08 -4.37 0.08
C SER A 36 2.55 -4.25 0.23
N VAL A 37 1.79 -4.45 -0.86
CA VAL A 37 0.33 -4.49 -0.81
C VAL A 37 -0.13 -5.73 -0.04
N ILE A 38 0.43 -6.89 -0.34
CA ILE A 38 0.13 -8.14 0.38
C ILE A 38 0.45 -8.02 1.87
N ALA A 39 1.57 -7.36 2.22
CA ALA A 39 1.96 -7.12 3.60
C ALA A 39 1.03 -6.17 4.37
N THR A 40 0.34 -5.27 3.67
CA THR A 40 -0.54 -4.25 4.27
C THR A 40 -2.00 -4.71 4.32
N GLU A 41 -2.37 -5.70 3.51
CA GLU A 41 -3.71 -6.27 3.46
C GLU A 41 -4.07 -7.04 4.74
N LYS A 42 -4.95 -6.45 5.55
CA LYS A 42 -5.40 -6.99 6.84
C LYS A 42 -6.23 -8.26 6.74
N ASN A 43 -6.86 -8.49 5.58
CA ASN A 43 -7.75 -9.63 5.37
C ASN A 43 -7.00 -10.88 4.87
N LEU A 44 -5.70 -10.78 4.58
CA LEU A 44 -4.90 -11.93 4.18
C LEU A 44 -4.30 -12.63 5.41
N PRO A 45 -4.69 -13.88 5.71
CA PRO A 45 -4.06 -14.63 6.78
C PRO A 45 -2.56 -14.81 6.47
N GLY A 46 -1.69 -14.39 7.40
CA GLY A 46 -0.24 -14.44 7.23
C GLY A 46 0.42 -13.16 6.69
N SER A 47 -0.34 -12.09 6.39
CA SER A 47 0.23 -10.80 5.94
C SER A 47 1.22 -10.19 6.94
N SER A 48 1.03 -10.43 8.24
CA SER A 48 1.97 -10.01 9.29
C SER A 48 3.35 -10.68 9.20
N VAL A 49 3.41 -11.93 8.73
CA VAL A 49 4.66 -12.66 8.52
C VAL A 49 5.39 -12.11 7.31
N VAL A 50 4.67 -11.84 6.22
CA VAL A 50 5.23 -11.19 5.01
C VAL A 50 5.76 -9.80 5.35
N GLY A 51 5.01 -8.99 6.10
CA GLY A 51 5.47 -7.68 6.55
C GLY A 51 6.72 -7.75 7.44
N ARG A 52 6.80 -8.74 8.34
CA ARG A 52 8.01 -8.99 9.14
C ARG A 52 9.20 -9.41 8.28
N ALA A 53 9.00 -10.29 7.30
CA ALA A 53 10.05 -10.73 6.38
C ALA A 53 10.58 -9.55 5.55
N MET A 54 9.70 -8.70 5.01
CA MET A 54 10.11 -7.48 4.30
C MET A 54 10.90 -6.54 5.22
N THR A 55 10.44 -6.31 6.45
CA THR A 55 11.14 -5.45 7.41
C THR A 55 12.55 -5.96 7.72
N LEU A 56 12.71 -7.28 7.85
CA LEU A 56 13.99 -7.91 8.14
C LEU A 56 14.93 -7.82 6.93
N SER A 57 14.41 -8.07 5.72
CA SER A 57 15.14 -7.86 4.47
C SER A 57 15.62 -6.42 4.29
N ASP A 58 14.77 -5.44 4.60
CA ASP A 58 15.12 -4.01 4.49
C ASP A 58 16.20 -3.61 5.50
N ARG A 59 16.20 -4.19 6.70
CA ARG A 59 17.27 -3.98 7.69
C ARG A 59 18.61 -4.50 7.21
N GLU A 60 18.65 -5.70 6.64
CA GLU A 60 19.89 -6.27 6.12
C GLU A 60 20.38 -5.51 4.88
N ALA A 61 19.47 -5.08 3.99
CA ALA A 61 19.81 -4.21 2.87
C ALA A 61 20.40 -2.86 3.33
N ALA A 62 19.84 -2.27 4.39
CA ALA A 62 20.38 -1.04 4.99
C ALA A 62 21.77 -1.25 5.59
N ARG A 63 22.01 -2.38 6.26
CA ARG A 63 23.34 -2.75 6.78
C ARG A 63 24.35 -2.93 5.66
N ALA A 64 24.02 -3.70 4.64
CA ALA A 64 24.89 -3.93 3.48
C ALA A 64 25.25 -2.60 2.80
N LYS A 65 24.27 -1.69 2.65
CA LYS A 65 24.51 -0.34 2.11
C LYS A 65 25.46 0.47 2.98
N ALA A 66 25.31 0.43 4.31
CA ALA A 66 26.20 1.13 5.24
C ALA A 66 27.63 0.58 5.18
N THR A 67 27.78 -0.76 5.13
CA THR A 67 29.08 -1.41 4.95
C THR A 67 29.69 -1.00 3.60
N ASN A 68 28.94 -1.03 2.52
CA ASN A 68 29.43 -0.63 1.20
C ASN A 68 29.88 0.83 1.19
N ALA A 69 29.12 1.74 1.80
CA ALA A 69 29.50 3.15 1.93
C ALA A 69 30.78 3.33 2.75
N SER A 70 30.97 2.56 3.83
CA SER A 70 32.21 2.58 4.62
C SER A 70 33.41 2.07 3.84
N VAL A 71 33.23 1.05 3.00
CA VAL A 71 34.28 0.52 2.13
C VAL A 71 34.65 1.51 1.04
N ASP A 72 33.65 2.11 0.39
CA ASP A 72 33.83 3.13 -0.65
C ASP A 72 34.64 4.34 -0.12
N SER A 73 34.37 4.76 1.12
CA SER A 73 35.12 5.85 1.78
C SER A 73 36.59 5.56 2.06
N LEU A 74 37.04 4.29 1.96
CA LEU A 74 38.46 3.92 2.12
C LEU A 74 39.26 4.07 0.83
N PHE A 75 38.59 4.09 -0.32
CA PHE A 75 39.23 4.17 -1.64
C PHE A 75 39.22 5.58 -2.23
N HIS A 76 38.82 6.58 -1.43
CA HIS A 76 38.72 7.98 -1.80
C HIS A 76 39.59 8.86 -0.90
#